data_AF-A0A9P5AK05-F1
#
_entry.id   AF-A0A9P5AK05-F1
#
_cell.length_a   1.000
_cell.length_b   1.000
_cell.length_c   1.000
_cell.angle_alpha   90.00
_cell.angle_beta   90.00
_cell.angle_gamma   90.00
#
_symmetry.space_group_name_H-M   'P 1'
#
loop_
_entity.id
_entity.type
_entity.pdbx_description
1 polymer ?
#
loop_
_entity_poly.entity_id
_entity_poly.type
_entity_poly.pdbx_seq_one_letter_code
_entity_poly.pdbx_strand_id
1 'polypeptide(L)'
;MSTITEITSIPDWEQLLASVPSTTLVVASFHAPWAAPCAQMATVLSTLASEYPVTEPPTTKWVSINAEDLSDLSETYDVTAVPFLVLLRNGQVVETVSGSSAVKVRTAIETQAKQSGQNAEAGATNGVDTNDTAAEEQDPEKKKEELFKRLGDLVKAAPVMLFMKGTPSSPQCGFSRQMVGLLRDNSVKYGFFNILADDEVRQGLKEFADWPTYPQLWIDGELVGGLDIVKEEMANDAEFLTKYSVSAPTAA
;
A
#
# COMPACT_ATOMS: atom_id res chain seq x y z
N MET A 1 27.79 12.39 7.72
CA MET A 1 26.32 12.33 7.81
C MET A 1 25.79 11.65 6.57
N SER A 2 24.66 10.95 6.68
CA SER A 2 24.06 10.25 5.55
C SER A 2 23.59 11.23 4.48
N THR A 3 23.61 10.76 3.23
CA THR A 3 23.17 11.51 2.05
C THR A 3 22.20 10.65 1.26
N ILE A 4 21.33 11.31 0.49
CA ILE A 4 20.40 10.63 -0.40
C ILE A 4 21.11 10.33 -1.72
N THR A 5 21.04 9.07 -2.17
CA THR A 5 21.54 8.65 -3.50
C THR A 5 20.37 8.40 -4.43
N GLU A 6 20.42 8.91 -5.66
CA GLU A 6 19.38 8.64 -6.64
C GLU A 6 19.56 7.24 -7.25
N ILE A 7 18.45 6.51 -7.38
CA ILE A 7 18.37 5.24 -8.10
C ILE A 7 17.71 5.52 -9.45
N THR A 8 18.41 5.17 -10.52
CA THR A 8 18.00 5.47 -11.90
C THR A 8 17.70 4.21 -12.71
N SER A 9 17.88 3.03 -12.15
CA SER A 9 17.60 1.75 -12.79
C SER A 9 17.17 0.66 -11.81
N ILE A 10 16.42 -0.35 -12.31
CA ILE A 10 16.04 -1.53 -11.52
C ILE A 10 17.27 -2.33 -11.05
N PRO A 11 18.31 -2.58 -11.88
CA PRO A 11 19.52 -3.25 -11.40
C PRO A 11 20.22 -2.53 -10.25
N ASP A 12 20.27 -1.19 -10.25
CA ASP A 12 20.84 -0.42 -9.14
C ASP A 12 20.04 -0.60 -7.84
N TRP A 13 18.71 -0.68 -7.95
CA TRP A 13 17.82 -0.98 -6.83
C TRP A 13 18.07 -2.37 -6.26
N GLU A 14 18.11 -3.39 -7.11
CA GLU A 14 18.37 -4.79 -6.71
C GLU A 14 19.75 -4.93 -6.07
N GLN A 15 20.78 -4.31 -6.66
CA GLN A 15 22.13 -4.32 -6.11
C GLN A 15 22.19 -3.60 -4.75
N LEU A 16 21.45 -2.50 -4.57
CA LEU A 16 21.36 -1.84 -3.27
C LEU A 16 20.75 -2.77 -2.23
N LEU A 17 19.61 -3.40 -2.51
CA LEU A 17 18.95 -4.29 -1.56
C LEU A 17 19.80 -5.52 -1.21
N ALA A 18 20.55 -6.05 -2.18
CA ALA A 18 21.45 -7.18 -1.97
C ALA A 18 22.72 -6.83 -1.17
N SER A 19 23.16 -5.57 -1.21
CA SER A 19 24.41 -5.13 -0.57
C SER A 19 24.25 -4.57 0.84
N VAL A 20 23.06 -4.06 1.19
CA VAL A 20 22.80 -3.54 2.54
C VAL A 20 22.62 -4.68 3.55
N PRO A 21 23.22 -4.60 4.75
CA PRO A 21 22.95 -5.54 5.84
C PRO A 21 21.45 -5.61 6.17
N SER A 22 20.97 -6.77 6.61
CA SER A 22 19.55 -6.98 6.99
C SER A 22 19.08 -6.06 8.12
N THR A 23 20.01 -5.54 8.93
CA THR A 23 19.79 -4.56 10.01
C THR A 23 19.80 -3.10 9.53
N THR A 24 19.99 -2.85 8.24
CA THR A 24 19.92 -1.50 7.66
C THR A 24 18.47 -1.11 7.44
N LEU A 25 18.10 0.11 7.85
CA LEU A 25 16.86 0.73 7.40
C LEU A 25 17.10 1.42 6.06
N VAL A 26 16.46 0.95 5.00
CA VAL A 26 16.45 1.63 3.70
C VAL A 26 15.28 2.61 3.68
N VAL A 27 15.55 3.89 3.48
CA VAL A 27 14.58 4.97 3.35
C VAL A 27 14.50 5.35 1.87
N ALA A 28 13.48 4.87 1.16
CA ALA A 28 13.29 5.11 -0.26
C ALA A 28 12.18 6.14 -0.51
N SER A 29 12.51 7.24 -1.20
CA SER A 29 11.60 8.33 -1.52
C SER A 29 11.26 8.35 -3.01
N PHE A 30 10.00 8.09 -3.33
CA PHE A 30 9.43 8.24 -4.66
C PHE A 30 8.96 9.68 -4.89
N HIS A 31 9.40 10.27 -5.99
CA HIS A 31 9.08 11.66 -6.35
C HIS A 31 8.78 11.81 -7.84
N ALA A 32 8.21 12.95 -8.21
CA ALA A 32 8.17 13.44 -9.58
C ALA A 32 8.75 14.86 -9.65
N PRO A 33 9.68 15.18 -10.57
CA PRO A 33 10.34 16.49 -10.63
C PRO A 33 9.37 17.67 -10.81
N TRP A 34 8.23 17.43 -11.47
CA TRP A 34 7.21 18.44 -11.74
C TRP A 34 6.26 18.70 -10.56
N ALA A 35 6.28 17.86 -9.52
CA ALA A 35 5.38 17.97 -8.38
C ALA A 35 5.97 18.86 -7.28
N ALA A 36 5.44 20.07 -7.10
CA ALA A 36 5.91 21.01 -6.06
C ALA A 36 5.97 20.42 -4.63
N PRO A 37 5.02 19.57 -4.18
CA PRO A 37 5.13 18.91 -2.87
C PRO A 37 6.37 18.00 -2.73
N CYS A 38 6.89 17.46 -3.83
CA CYS A 38 8.11 16.65 -3.82
C CYS A 38 9.36 17.49 -3.54
N ALA A 39 9.45 18.72 -4.05
CA ALA A 39 10.59 19.61 -3.78
C ALA A 39 10.68 19.98 -2.28
N GLN A 40 9.52 20.21 -1.65
CA GLN A 40 9.44 20.43 -0.20
C GLN A 40 9.90 19.19 0.57
N MET A 41 9.40 18.01 0.19
CA MET A 41 9.77 16.76 0.85
C MET A 41 11.26 16.41 0.66
N ALA A 42 11.85 16.71 -0.50
CA ALA A 42 13.27 16.51 -0.73
C ALA A 42 14.13 17.32 0.26
N THR A 43 13.72 18.55 0.58
CA THR A 43 14.42 19.38 1.58
C THR A 43 14.29 18.80 2.99
N VAL A 44 13.10 18.31 3.35
CA VAL A 44 12.86 17.63 4.64
C VAL A 44 13.73 16.38 4.76
N LEU A 45 13.71 15.51 3.75
CA LEU A 45 14.47 14.27 3.75
C LEU A 45 15.98 14.51 3.72
N SER A 46 16.47 15.52 3.00
CA SER A 46 17.90 15.87 2.99
C SER A 46 18.36 16.35 4.36
N THR A 47 17.54 17.19 5.02
CA THR A 47 17.81 17.65 6.39
C THR A 47 17.83 16.46 7.36
N LEU A 48 16.80 15.60 7.30
CA LEU A 48 16.71 14.41 8.14
C LEU A 48 17.89 13.46 7.92
N ALA A 49 18.21 13.10 6.67
CA ALA A 49 19.35 12.22 6.37
C ALA A 49 20.66 12.77 6.96
N SER A 50 20.83 14.09 6.98
CA SER A 50 22.01 14.74 7.57
C SER A 50 22.09 14.58 9.09
N GLU A 51 21.01 14.25 9.79
CA GLU A 51 20.99 13.99 11.23
C GLU A 51 21.45 12.55 11.56
N TYR A 52 21.48 11.65 10.57
CA TYR A 52 21.92 10.27 10.77
C TYR A 52 23.42 10.10 10.45
N PRO A 53 24.22 9.52 11.36
CA PRO A 53 25.64 9.29 11.10
C PRO A 53 25.84 8.18 10.07
N VAL A 54 26.92 8.29 9.31
CA VAL A 54 27.41 7.17 8.48
C VAL A 54 28.09 6.19 9.44
N THR A 55 27.62 4.95 9.46
CA THR A 55 28.15 3.88 10.31
C THR A 55 28.64 2.72 9.44
N GLU A 56 29.48 1.85 10.01
CA GLU A 56 29.91 0.61 9.38
C GLU A 56 29.67 -0.55 10.37
N PRO A 57 28.71 -1.45 10.10
CA PRO A 57 27.75 -1.45 8.98
C PRO A 57 26.79 -0.25 9.00
N PRO A 58 26.23 0.17 7.84
CA PRO A 58 25.27 1.26 7.77
C PRO A 58 23.99 0.90 8.55
N THR A 59 23.56 1.79 9.44
CA THR A 59 22.28 1.67 10.16
C THR A 59 21.12 2.21 9.34
N THR A 60 21.38 3.19 8.48
CA THR A 60 20.41 3.75 7.52
C THR A 60 21.03 3.88 6.13
N LYS A 61 20.21 3.70 5.11
CA LYS A 61 20.55 3.96 3.70
C LYS A 61 19.41 4.78 3.09
N TRP A 62 19.74 5.89 2.45
CA TRP A 62 18.73 6.85 1.96
C TRP A 62 18.80 6.93 0.44
N VAL A 63 17.66 6.82 -0.22
CA VAL A 63 17.58 6.94 -1.69
C VAL A 63 16.38 7.72 -2.17
N SER A 64 16.53 8.31 -3.36
CA SER A 64 15.44 8.92 -4.13
C SER A 64 15.22 8.14 -5.43
N ILE A 65 13.96 8.06 -5.84
CA ILE A 65 13.51 7.30 -7.00
C ILE A 65 12.52 8.19 -7.77
N ASN A 66 12.78 8.46 -9.04
CA ASN A 66 11.77 9.08 -9.89
C ASN A 66 10.68 8.05 -10.19
N ALA A 67 9.47 8.31 -9.71
CA ALA A 67 8.35 7.39 -9.79
C ALA A 67 7.87 7.14 -11.23
N GLU A 68 8.14 8.07 -12.14
CA GLU A 68 7.76 7.96 -13.55
C GLU A 68 8.82 7.21 -14.38
N ASP A 69 10.10 7.46 -14.12
CA ASP A 69 11.19 6.79 -14.82
C ASP A 69 11.31 5.31 -14.41
N LEU A 70 10.96 5.00 -13.17
CA LEU A 70 11.00 3.64 -12.60
C LEU A 70 9.59 3.18 -12.20
N SER A 71 8.67 3.20 -13.17
CA SER A 71 7.27 2.81 -13.00
C SER A 71 7.09 1.41 -12.41
N ASP A 72 7.93 0.45 -12.77
CA ASP A 72 7.82 -0.93 -12.28
C ASP A 72 8.12 -1.02 -10.78
N LEU A 73 9.04 -0.20 -10.27
CA LEU A 73 9.27 -0.06 -8.82
C LEU A 73 8.10 0.66 -8.16
N SER A 74 7.57 1.72 -8.78
CA SER A 74 6.38 2.40 -8.30
C SER A 74 5.20 1.43 -8.17
N GLU A 75 5.01 0.52 -9.14
CA GLU A 75 3.98 -0.52 -9.07
C GLU A 75 4.27 -1.55 -7.98
N THR A 76 5.51 -2.03 -7.89
CA THR A 76 5.96 -2.98 -6.85
C THR A 76 5.69 -2.46 -5.44
N TYR A 77 5.93 -1.17 -5.22
CA TYR A 77 5.73 -0.51 -3.93
C TYR A 77 4.41 0.26 -3.83
N ASP A 78 3.50 0.05 -4.78
CA ASP A 78 2.12 0.54 -4.70
C ASP A 78 2.00 2.08 -4.62
N VAL A 79 2.98 2.77 -5.21
CA VAL A 79 3.11 4.22 -5.29
C VAL A 79 2.03 4.76 -6.24
N THR A 80 1.11 5.53 -5.69
CA THR A 80 -0.08 6.04 -6.41
C THR A 80 -0.17 7.56 -6.44
N ALA A 81 0.60 8.22 -5.57
CA ALA A 81 0.78 9.66 -5.53
C ALA A 81 2.19 9.93 -5.02
N VAL A 82 2.76 11.06 -5.40
CA VAL A 82 4.07 11.51 -4.91
C VAL A 82 3.92 12.85 -4.17
N PRO A 83 4.72 13.11 -3.13
CA PRO A 83 5.79 12.27 -2.60
C PRO A 83 5.28 11.04 -1.85
N PHE A 84 6.03 9.94 -1.94
CA PHE A 84 5.72 8.69 -1.26
C PHE A 84 7.00 8.06 -0.70
N LEU A 85 6.96 7.59 0.53
CA LEU A 85 8.10 7.01 1.22
C LEU A 85 7.85 5.52 1.47
N VAL A 86 8.87 4.71 1.22
CA VAL A 86 8.90 3.28 1.57
C VAL A 86 10.08 3.07 2.50
N LEU A 87 9.82 2.53 3.68
CA LEU A 87 10.83 2.11 4.63
C LEU A 87 10.98 0.60 4.52
N LEU A 88 12.21 0.13 4.27
CA LEU A 88 12.50 -1.29 4.15
C LEU A 88 13.56 -1.74 5.15
N ARG A 89 13.43 -2.98 5.60
CA ARG A 89 14.43 -3.69 6.39
C ARG A 89 14.47 -5.14 5.91
N ASN A 90 15.66 -5.67 5.65
CA ASN A 90 15.83 -7.02 5.11
C ASN A 90 14.99 -7.29 3.85
N GLY A 91 14.89 -6.30 2.96
CA GLY A 91 14.09 -6.38 1.73
C GLY A 91 12.56 -6.32 1.93
N GLN A 92 12.06 -6.30 3.17
CA GLN A 92 10.64 -6.20 3.48
C GLN A 92 10.25 -4.77 3.78
N VAL A 93 9.07 -4.35 3.31
CA VAL A 93 8.48 -3.05 3.66
C VAL A 93 8.04 -3.10 5.12
N VAL A 94 8.61 -2.22 5.93
CA VAL A 94 8.23 -2.06 7.35
C VAL A 94 7.24 -0.92 7.56
N GLU A 95 7.26 0.10 6.70
CA GLU A 95 6.31 1.22 6.76
C GLU A 95 6.26 1.96 5.42
N THR A 96 5.12 2.60 5.12
CA THR A 96 5.00 3.53 3.99
C THR A 96 4.34 4.82 4.44
N VAL A 97 4.73 5.94 3.83
CA VAL A 97 4.16 7.26 4.13
C VAL A 97 3.80 7.95 2.82
N SER A 98 2.52 8.26 2.64
CA SER A 98 2.04 9.02 1.48
C SER A 98 1.85 10.50 1.82
N GLY A 99 2.20 11.38 0.88
CA GLY A 99 1.96 12.81 0.97
C GLY A 99 3.08 13.61 1.64
N SER A 100 2.87 14.93 1.77
CA SER A 100 3.92 15.90 2.12
C SER A 100 4.04 16.24 3.61
N SER A 101 3.51 15.39 4.51
CA SER A 101 3.59 15.66 5.96
C SER A 101 4.99 15.35 6.51
N ALA A 102 5.79 16.39 6.76
CA ALA A 102 7.12 16.27 7.36
C ALA A 102 7.10 15.58 8.73
N VAL A 103 6.05 15.81 9.53
CA VAL A 103 5.89 15.18 10.86
C VAL A 103 5.71 13.67 10.72
N LYS A 104 4.79 13.22 9.85
CA LYS A 104 4.57 11.78 9.63
C LYS A 104 5.84 11.09 9.13
N VAL A 105 6.53 11.71 8.17
CA VAL A 105 7.80 11.19 7.63
C VAL A 105 8.87 11.07 8.71
N ARG A 106 9.08 12.12 9.51
CA ARG A 106 10.05 12.09 10.61
C ARG A 106 9.70 11.00 11.63
N THR A 107 8.46 10.95 12.07
CA THR A 107 7.99 9.96 13.07
C THR A 107 8.19 8.53 12.58
N ALA A 108 7.83 8.23 11.33
CA ALA A 108 8.04 6.93 10.72
C ALA A 108 9.53 6.53 10.75
N ILE A 109 10.41 7.39 10.22
CA ILE A 109 11.84 7.09 10.14
C ILE A 109 12.45 6.93 11.53
N GLU A 110 12.15 7.82 12.48
CA GLU A 110 12.68 7.73 13.85
C GLU A 110 12.23 6.44 14.56
N THR A 111 10.97 6.05 14.38
CA THR A 111 10.41 4.83 14.96
C THR A 111 11.14 3.60 14.42
N GLN A 112 11.24 3.49 13.10
CA GLN A 112 11.88 2.35 12.44
C GLN A 112 13.40 2.31 12.65
N ALA A 113 14.06 3.46 12.81
CA ALA A 113 15.49 3.53 13.06
C ALA A 113 15.84 3.02 14.47
N LYS A 114 15.00 3.31 15.48
CA LYS A 114 15.19 2.87 16.87
C LYS A 114 14.89 1.37 17.08
N GLN A 115 14.02 0.77 16.27
CA GLN A 115 13.66 -0.65 16.37
C GLN A 115 14.80 -1.63 16.02
N SER A 116 15.95 -1.14 15.57
CA SER A 116 17.14 -1.94 15.23
C SER A 116 17.80 -2.67 16.42
N GLY A 117 17.33 -2.44 17.65
CA GLY A 117 17.86 -3.09 18.87
C GLY A 117 16.96 -4.11 19.56
N GLN A 118 15.74 -4.40 19.09
CA GLN A 118 14.75 -5.12 19.92
C GLN A 118 14.06 -6.35 19.32
N ASN A 119 14.32 -6.74 18.07
CA ASN A 119 13.69 -7.95 17.51
C ASN A 119 14.73 -9.04 17.23
N ALA A 120 15.23 -9.62 18.32
CA ALA A 120 15.62 -11.02 18.38
C ALA A 120 14.85 -11.65 19.57
N GLU A 121 13.80 -12.40 19.22
CA GLU A 121 13.05 -13.39 20.03
C GLU A 121 12.35 -12.97 21.36
N ALA A 122 11.02 -13.09 21.30
CA ALA A 122 9.96 -13.27 22.32
C ALA A 122 10.30 -13.28 23.84
N GLY A 123 9.46 -12.58 24.63
CA GLY A 123 9.24 -12.91 26.04
C GLY A 123 8.65 -11.78 26.89
N ALA A 124 7.47 -12.00 27.45
CA ALA A 124 6.73 -11.10 28.36
C ALA A 124 7.49 -10.70 29.64
N THR A 125 7.23 -9.50 30.18
CA THR A 125 6.63 -9.25 31.53
C THR A 125 6.56 -7.75 31.88
N ASN A 126 5.55 -7.43 32.70
CA ASN A 126 5.02 -6.12 33.11
C ASN A 126 5.95 -5.23 33.96
N GLY A 127 5.70 -3.90 33.94
CA GLY A 127 6.21 -2.94 34.93
C GLY A 127 5.82 -1.47 34.68
N VAL A 128 4.62 -1.11 35.16
CA VAL A 128 3.94 0.21 35.21
C VAL A 128 4.75 1.26 36.04
N ASP A 129 4.76 2.58 35.72
CA ASP A 129 3.89 3.61 36.33
C ASP A 129 4.02 5.03 35.69
N THR A 130 2.85 5.57 35.26
CA THR A 130 2.30 6.96 35.38
C THR A 130 3.00 8.16 34.66
N ASN A 131 2.33 9.15 34.04
CA ASN A 131 0.96 9.67 34.23
C ASN A 131 0.45 10.52 33.03
N ASP A 132 -0.87 10.45 32.79
CA ASP A 132 -1.83 11.43 32.21
C ASP A 132 -1.64 12.03 30.78
N THR A 133 -2.47 11.59 29.82
CA THR A 133 -3.65 12.32 29.29
C THR A 133 -4.40 11.44 28.26
N ALA A 134 -5.71 11.31 28.41
CA ALA A 134 -6.59 10.37 27.74
C ALA A 134 -6.60 10.43 26.18
N ALA A 135 -6.20 9.31 25.57
CA ALA A 135 -6.76 8.76 24.34
C ALA A 135 -6.83 7.24 24.55
N GLU A 136 -7.98 6.62 24.27
CA GLU A 136 -8.17 5.18 24.47
C GLU A 136 -7.19 4.39 23.59
N GLU A 137 -6.11 3.90 24.20
CA GLU A 137 -5.20 2.93 23.60
C GLU A 137 -5.94 1.59 23.51
N GLN A 138 -6.57 1.35 22.37
CA GLN A 138 -7.19 0.06 22.07
C GLN A 138 -6.11 -1.01 21.86
N ASP A 139 -6.30 -2.16 22.51
CA ASP A 139 -5.56 -3.39 22.28
C ASP A 139 -5.41 -3.66 20.75
N PRO A 140 -4.17 -3.79 20.23
CA PRO A 140 -3.92 -4.02 18.80
C PRO A 140 -4.68 -5.22 18.22
N GLU A 141 -4.88 -6.26 19.03
CA GLU A 141 -5.57 -7.47 18.63
C GLU A 141 -7.08 -7.23 18.46
N LYS A 142 -7.67 -6.48 19.40
CA LYS A 142 -9.07 -6.06 19.35
C LYS A 142 -9.33 -5.11 18.18
N LYS A 143 -8.42 -4.17 17.91
CA LYS A 143 -8.52 -3.26 16.76
C LYS A 143 -8.49 -4.02 15.43
N LYS A 144 -7.65 -5.05 15.33
CA LYS A 144 -7.60 -5.93 14.15
C LYS A 144 -8.89 -6.71 13.97
N GLU A 145 -9.46 -7.25 15.04
CA GLU A 145 -10.74 -7.96 15.01
C GLU A 145 -11.89 -7.05 14.54
N GLU A 146 -11.97 -5.82 15.07
CA GLU A 146 -12.95 -4.82 14.66
C GLU A 146 -12.80 -4.42 13.19
N LEU A 147 -11.56 -4.27 12.71
CA LEU A 147 -11.28 -4.02 11.30
C LEU A 147 -11.74 -5.19 10.44
N PHE A 148 -11.38 -6.42 10.77
CA PHE A 148 -11.76 -7.62 10.00
C PHE A 148 -13.28 -7.80 9.93
N LYS A 149 -13.98 -7.47 11.02
CA LYS A 149 -15.44 -7.41 11.01
C LYS A 149 -15.97 -6.37 10.01
N ARG A 150 -15.43 -5.15 10.05
CA ARG A 150 -15.78 -4.08 9.09
C ARG A 150 -15.52 -4.51 7.64
N LEU A 151 -14.40 -5.18 7.37
CA LEU A 151 -14.06 -5.70 6.05
C LEU A 151 -15.05 -6.77 5.59
N GLY A 152 -15.41 -7.69 6.48
CA GLY A 152 -16.43 -8.71 6.23
C GLY A 152 -17.79 -8.12 5.87
N ASP A 153 -18.17 -7.00 6.48
CA ASP A 153 -19.38 -6.26 6.13
C ASP A 153 -19.23 -5.54 4.79
N LEU A 154 -18.07 -4.92 4.52
CA LEU A 154 -17.79 -4.19 3.27
C LEU A 154 -17.84 -5.10 2.04
N VAL A 155 -17.24 -6.30 2.09
CA VAL A 155 -17.24 -7.24 0.95
C VAL A 155 -18.64 -7.78 0.64
N LYS A 156 -19.56 -7.70 1.60
CA LYS A 156 -20.97 -8.12 1.47
C LYS A 156 -21.93 -6.96 1.23
N ALA A 157 -21.44 -5.73 1.12
CA ALA A 157 -22.28 -4.54 0.96
C ALA A 157 -23.11 -4.54 -0.34
N ALA A 158 -22.68 -5.30 -1.36
CA ALA A 158 -23.44 -5.59 -2.56
C ALA A 158 -23.11 -7.01 -3.06
N PRO A 159 -23.99 -7.65 -3.87
CA PRO A 159 -23.72 -8.97 -4.45
C PRO A 159 -22.45 -9.03 -5.30
N VAL A 160 -22.12 -7.91 -5.95
CA VAL A 160 -20.83 -7.71 -6.64
C VAL A 160 -20.20 -6.46 -6.06
N MET A 161 -19.03 -6.60 -5.43
CA MET A 161 -18.27 -5.50 -4.83
C MET A 161 -16.91 -5.36 -5.49
N LEU A 162 -16.63 -4.15 -6.00
CA LEU A 162 -15.37 -3.79 -6.61
C LEU A 162 -14.55 -2.87 -5.69
N PHE A 163 -13.42 -3.36 -5.19
CA PHE A 163 -12.44 -2.54 -4.49
C PHE A 163 -11.39 -2.08 -5.50
N MET A 164 -11.29 -0.77 -5.70
CA MET A 164 -10.51 -0.21 -6.81
C MET A 164 -9.80 1.09 -6.45
N LYS A 165 -8.74 1.40 -7.22
CA LYS A 165 -8.02 2.67 -7.13
C LYS A 165 -8.82 3.75 -7.87
N GLY A 166 -9.45 4.66 -7.12
CA GLY A 166 -10.34 5.71 -7.64
C GLY A 166 -11.82 5.30 -7.61
N THR A 167 -12.63 5.87 -8.49
CA THR A 167 -14.07 5.56 -8.61
C THR A 167 -14.41 5.08 -10.02
N PRO A 168 -15.56 4.41 -10.25
CA PRO A 168 -15.95 3.99 -11.59
C PRO A 168 -16.04 5.14 -12.62
N SER A 169 -16.36 6.35 -12.17
CA SER A 169 -16.38 7.56 -13.00
C SER A 169 -14.99 8.19 -13.19
N SER A 170 -14.05 7.92 -12.29
CA SER A 170 -12.71 8.51 -12.27
C SER A 170 -11.68 7.49 -11.76
N PRO A 171 -11.39 6.43 -12.53
CA PRO A 171 -10.43 5.41 -12.13
C PRO A 171 -9.01 5.99 -12.17
N GLN A 172 -8.21 5.70 -11.15
CA GLN A 172 -6.85 6.24 -10.98
C GLN A 172 -5.75 5.19 -11.23
N CYS A 173 -6.11 4.05 -11.82
CA CYS A 173 -5.19 2.98 -12.19
C CYS A 173 -5.68 2.28 -13.47
N GLY A 174 -4.76 1.88 -14.36
CA GLY A 174 -5.08 1.20 -15.62
C GLY A 174 -5.88 -0.10 -15.43
N PHE A 175 -5.50 -0.94 -14.47
CA PHE A 175 -6.22 -2.17 -14.13
C PHE A 175 -7.61 -1.91 -13.58
N SER A 176 -7.75 -0.90 -12.72
CA SER A 176 -9.06 -0.46 -12.20
C SER A 176 -9.97 0.06 -13.32
N ARG A 177 -9.41 0.84 -14.26
CA ARG A 177 -10.15 1.31 -15.44
C ARG A 177 -10.62 0.15 -16.33
N GLN A 178 -9.76 -0.84 -16.55
CA GLN A 178 -10.11 -2.03 -17.34
C GLN A 178 -11.17 -2.89 -16.65
N MET A 179 -11.08 -3.10 -15.34
CA MET A 179 -12.10 -3.84 -14.57
C MET A 179 -13.47 -3.16 -14.65
N VAL A 180 -13.51 -1.84 -14.46
CA VAL A 180 -14.73 -1.04 -14.62
C VAL A 180 -15.31 -1.15 -16.03
N GLY A 181 -14.44 -1.12 -17.06
CA GLY A 181 -14.85 -1.34 -18.45
C GLY A 181 -15.48 -2.72 -18.65
N LEU A 182 -14.80 -3.77 -18.20
CA LEU A 182 -15.27 -5.15 -18.29
C LEU A 182 -16.65 -5.34 -17.62
N LEU A 183 -16.83 -4.86 -16.39
CA LEU A 183 -18.13 -4.96 -15.71
C LEU A 183 -19.23 -4.16 -16.44
N ARG A 184 -18.89 -3.00 -16.99
CA ARG A 184 -19.81 -2.16 -17.77
C ARG A 184 -20.23 -2.83 -19.07
N ASP A 185 -19.29 -3.38 -19.83
CA ASP A 185 -19.54 -4.03 -21.11
C ASP A 185 -20.46 -5.26 -20.94
N ASN A 186 -20.40 -5.90 -19.77
CA ASN A 186 -21.27 -7.02 -19.39
C ASN A 186 -22.52 -6.60 -18.63
N SER A 187 -22.78 -5.29 -18.52
CA SER A 187 -23.95 -4.72 -17.86
C SER A 187 -24.13 -5.19 -16.41
N VAL A 188 -23.04 -5.46 -15.71
CA VAL A 188 -23.05 -5.95 -14.32
C VAL A 188 -23.36 -4.79 -13.38
N LYS A 189 -24.31 -5.00 -12.46
CA LYS A 189 -24.51 -4.10 -11.33
C LYS A 189 -23.54 -4.46 -10.22
N TYR A 190 -22.78 -3.47 -9.75
CA TYR A 190 -21.82 -3.63 -8.67
C TYR A 190 -21.81 -2.42 -7.74
N GLY A 191 -21.52 -2.66 -6.46
CA GLY A 191 -21.06 -1.63 -5.53
C GLY A 191 -19.55 -1.45 -5.68
N PHE A 192 -19.02 -0.30 -5.25
CA PHE A 192 -17.59 -0.05 -5.29
C PHE A 192 -17.08 0.59 -4.01
N PHE A 193 -15.80 0.39 -3.73
CA PHE A 193 -15.09 1.07 -2.66
C PHE A 193 -13.76 1.64 -3.20
N ASN A 194 -13.54 2.93 -2.97
CA ASN A 194 -12.28 3.59 -3.34
C ASN A 194 -11.24 3.35 -2.23
N ILE A 195 -10.34 2.40 -2.45
CA ILE A 195 -9.29 2.04 -1.47
C ILE A 195 -8.25 3.15 -1.26
N LEU A 196 -8.20 4.17 -2.12
CA LEU A 196 -7.31 5.32 -1.94
C LEU A 196 -7.84 6.30 -0.88
N ALA A 197 -9.11 6.18 -0.49
CA ALA A 197 -9.73 7.04 0.52
C ALA A 197 -9.60 6.50 1.95
N ASP A 198 -9.22 5.22 2.11
CA ASP A 198 -9.13 4.55 3.41
C ASP A 198 -7.98 3.53 3.39
N ASP A 199 -6.81 3.96 3.91
CA ASP A 199 -5.62 3.12 3.96
C ASP A 199 -5.77 1.91 4.89
N GLU A 200 -6.61 2.01 5.94
CA GLU A 200 -6.83 0.91 6.87
C GLU A 200 -7.63 -0.22 6.18
N VAL A 201 -8.67 0.14 5.43
CA VAL A 201 -9.38 -0.80 4.56
C VAL A 201 -8.45 -1.34 3.47
N ARG A 202 -7.65 -0.48 2.84
CA ARG A 202 -6.72 -0.89 1.78
C ARG A 202 -5.74 -1.97 2.23
N GLN A 203 -5.11 -1.79 3.38
CA GLN A 203 -4.14 -2.76 3.91
C GLN A 203 -4.86 -3.98 4.49
N GLY A 204 -5.90 -3.75 5.29
CA GLY A 204 -6.65 -4.82 5.94
C GLY A 204 -7.29 -5.77 4.94
N LEU A 205 -7.82 -5.29 3.80
CA LEU A 205 -8.45 -6.15 2.81
C LEU A 205 -7.44 -7.08 2.12
N LYS A 206 -6.16 -6.68 1.99
CA LYS A 206 -5.12 -7.58 1.45
C LYS A 206 -4.88 -8.76 2.38
N GLU A 207 -4.79 -8.50 3.69
CA GLU A 207 -4.65 -9.54 4.70
C GLU A 207 -5.91 -10.41 4.82
N PHE A 208 -7.09 -9.77 4.80
CA PHE A 208 -8.38 -10.45 4.92
C PHE A 208 -8.66 -11.40 3.74
N ALA A 209 -8.25 -10.99 2.54
CA ALA A 209 -8.45 -11.74 1.31
C ALA A 209 -7.32 -12.72 0.98
N ASP A 210 -6.19 -12.64 1.70
CA ASP A 210 -4.91 -13.21 1.30
C ASP A 210 -4.57 -12.88 -0.17
N TRP A 211 -4.77 -11.61 -0.56
CA TRP A 211 -4.62 -11.15 -1.94
C TRP A 211 -3.82 -9.84 -2.04
N PRO A 212 -2.70 -9.81 -2.80
CA PRO A 212 -1.73 -8.72 -2.69
C PRO A 212 -2.10 -7.44 -3.47
N THR A 213 -2.98 -7.54 -4.47
CA THR A 213 -3.17 -6.48 -5.49
C THR A 213 -4.60 -5.95 -5.59
N TYR A 214 -4.76 -4.85 -6.33
CA TYR A 214 -6.04 -4.25 -6.71
C TYR A 214 -6.08 -4.00 -8.22
N PRO A 215 -7.26 -4.00 -8.87
CA PRO A 215 -8.59 -4.12 -8.29
C PRO A 215 -8.91 -5.53 -7.75
N GLN A 216 -9.77 -5.63 -6.75
CA GLN A 216 -10.33 -6.90 -6.26
C GLN A 216 -11.82 -6.94 -6.54
N LEU A 217 -12.28 -7.99 -7.21
CA LEU A 217 -13.70 -8.27 -7.41
C LEU A 217 -14.16 -9.32 -6.40
N TRP A 218 -15.26 -9.00 -5.71
CA TRP A 218 -15.91 -9.87 -4.75
C TRP A 218 -17.33 -10.19 -5.22
N ILE A 219 -17.75 -11.44 -5.08
CA ILE A 219 -19.11 -11.90 -5.38
C ILE A 219 -19.68 -12.60 -4.15
N ASP A 220 -20.85 -12.15 -3.70
CA ASP A 220 -21.56 -12.70 -2.53
C ASP A 220 -20.68 -12.79 -1.26
N GLY A 221 -19.70 -11.89 -1.13
CA GLY A 221 -18.77 -11.84 0.00
C GLY A 221 -17.54 -12.75 -0.13
N GLU A 222 -17.34 -13.40 -1.28
CA GLU A 222 -16.16 -14.21 -1.60
C GLU A 222 -15.29 -13.51 -2.65
N LEU A 223 -13.97 -13.62 -2.48
CA LEU A 223 -13.02 -13.05 -3.44
C LEU A 223 -13.05 -13.88 -4.73
N VAL A 224 -13.29 -13.21 -5.86
CA VAL A 224 -13.06 -13.78 -7.19
C VAL A 224 -11.59 -13.62 -7.58
N GLY A 225 -11.05 -12.41 -7.41
CA GLY A 225 -9.64 -12.11 -7.69
C GLY A 225 -9.42 -10.77 -8.40
N GLY A 226 -8.29 -10.68 -9.08
CA GLY A 226 -7.85 -9.53 -9.87
C GLY A 226 -8.48 -9.45 -11.27
N LEU A 227 -8.02 -8.50 -12.07
CA LEU A 227 -8.52 -8.32 -13.45
C LEU A 227 -8.25 -9.53 -14.36
N ASP A 228 -7.07 -10.11 -14.23
CA ASP A 228 -6.61 -11.30 -14.94
C ASP A 228 -7.50 -12.51 -14.63
N ILE A 229 -7.73 -12.82 -13.35
CA ILE A 229 -8.59 -13.92 -12.94
C ILE A 229 -10.02 -13.70 -13.44
N VAL A 230 -10.58 -12.50 -13.29
CA VAL A 230 -11.93 -12.20 -13.77
C VAL A 230 -12.05 -12.39 -15.29
N LYS A 231 -11.03 -12.00 -16.06
CA LYS A 231 -11.02 -12.24 -17.52
C LYS A 231 -10.93 -13.72 -17.85
N GLU A 232 -10.17 -14.49 -17.09
CA GLU A 232 -10.04 -15.94 -17.26
C GLU A 232 -11.36 -16.66 -16.94
N GLU A 233 -11.98 -16.35 -15.80
CA GLU A 233 -13.29 -16.89 -15.41
C GLU A 233 -14.36 -16.61 -16.47
N MET A 234 -14.40 -15.40 -17.01
CA MET A 234 -15.31 -15.04 -18.11
C MET A 234 -15.01 -15.74 -19.44
N ALA A 235 -13.75 -16.09 -19.70
CA ALA A 235 -13.38 -16.83 -20.90
C ALA A 235 -13.75 -18.32 -20.78
N ASN A 236 -13.69 -18.85 -19.55
CA ASN A 236 -14.04 -20.23 -19.23
C ASN A 236 -15.57 -20.43 -19.12
N ASP A 237 -16.28 -19.45 -18.57
CA ASP A 237 -17.73 -19.45 -18.41
C ASP A 237 -18.35 -18.12 -18.87
N ALA A 238 -19.01 -18.16 -20.03
CA ALA A 238 -19.72 -17.00 -20.58
C ALA A 238 -20.92 -16.55 -19.72
N GLU A 239 -21.42 -17.41 -18.82
CA GLU A 239 -22.51 -17.08 -17.91
C GLU A 239 -22.05 -16.58 -16.53
N PHE A 240 -20.73 -16.54 -16.28
CA PHE A 240 -20.11 -16.23 -14.99
C PHE A 240 -20.71 -14.98 -14.29
N LEU A 241 -20.91 -13.89 -15.04
CA LEU A 241 -21.46 -12.63 -14.51
C LEU A 241 -22.94 -12.41 -14.86
N THR A 242 -23.57 -13.31 -15.62
CA THR A 242 -24.92 -13.12 -16.16
C THR A 242 -25.97 -12.95 -15.07
N LYS A 243 -25.85 -13.68 -13.95
CA LYS A 243 -26.72 -13.56 -12.76
C LYS A 243 -26.76 -12.13 -12.19
N TYR A 244 -25.71 -11.34 -12.41
CA TYR A 244 -25.54 -9.99 -11.87
C TYR A 244 -25.73 -8.89 -12.92
N SER A 245 -26.05 -9.27 -14.17
CA SER A 245 -26.30 -8.35 -15.27
C SER A 245 -27.73 -7.80 -15.22
N VAL A 246 -27.92 -6.57 -15.72
CA VAL A 246 -29.25 -5.92 -15.78
C VAL A 246 -30.08 -6.28 -17.02
N SER A 247 -29.54 -7.10 -17.93
CA SER A 247 -30.26 -7.53 -19.13
C SER A 247 -31.06 -8.79 -18.86
N ALA A 248 -32.39 -8.64 -18.81
CA ALA A 248 -33.32 -9.73 -19.05
C ALA A 248 -33.07 -10.32 -20.46
N PRO A 249 -33.32 -11.62 -20.71
CA PRO A 249 -33.35 -12.14 -22.06
C PRO A 249 -34.47 -11.43 -22.82
N THR A 250 -34.12 -10.50 -23.71
CA THR A 250 -35.09 -9.98 -24.69
C THR A 250 -35.09 -10.96 -25.84
N ALA A 251 -35.98 -11.95 -25.75
CA ALA A 251 -36.45 -12.66 -26.93
C ALA A 251 -37.26 -11.67 -27.78
N ALA A 252 -36.81 -11.42 -29.00
CA ALA A 252 -37.63 -11.00 -30.14
C ALA A 252 -36.94 -11.43 -31.43
#